data_AF-A0A5B1L2P9-F1
#
_entry.id   AF-A0A5B1L2P9-F1
#
_cell.length_a   1.000
_cell.length_b   1.000
_cell.length_c   1.000
_cell.angle_alpha   90.00
_cell.angle_beta   90.00
_cell.angle_gamma   90.00
#
_symmetry.space_group_name_H-M   'P 1'
#
loop_
_entity.id
_entity.type
_entity.pdbx_description
1 polymer ?
#
loop_
_entity_poly.entity_id
_entity_poly.type
_entity_poly.pdbx_seq_one_letter_code
_entity_poly.pdbx_strand_id
1 'polypeptide(L)'
;IFVQFKSNPSSKMANYLMRRALINAIRVPVCARAGSTGNTELAKIGDREWVGYGFNGQPNYVDRPDFPLPAIRFREDTPDIKALREKEKGDWRKLT
;
A
#
# COMPACT_ATOMS: atom_id res chain seq x y z
N ILE A 1 -65.15 -1.03 -5.51
CA ILE A 1 -64.54 -2.38 -5.31
C ILE A 1 -63.03 -2.20 -5.36
N PHE A 2 -62.35 -2.21 -4.22
CA PHE A 2 -60.88 -2.15 -4.15
C PHE A 2 -60.34 -3.58 -4.23
N VAL A 3 -59.68 -3.95 -5.33
CA VAL A 3 -59.07 -5.28 -5.48
C VAL A 3 -57.67 -5.22 -4.87
N GLN A 4 -57.51 -5.80 -3.68
CA GLN A 4 -56.23 -5.94 -3.02
C GLN A 4 -55.41 -7.05 -3.73
N PHE A 5 -54.51 -6.68 -4.63
CA PHE A 5 -53.54 -7.62 -5.22
C PHE A 5 -52.59 -8.15 -4.13
N LYS A 6 -52.90 -9.33 -3.57
CA LYS A 6 -51.96 -10.03 -2.67
C LYS A 6 -50.83 -10.63 -3.50
N SER A 7 -49.61 -10.13 -3.30
CA SER A 7 -48.41 -10.67 -3.96
C SER A 7 -48.11 -12.10 -3.50
N ASN A 8 -47.92 -12.99 -4.47
CA ASN A 8 -47.70 -14.42 -4.27
C ASN A 8 -46.39 -14.69 -3.48
N PRO A 9 -46.35 -15.65 -2.53
CA PRO A 9 -45.18 -15.89 -1.69
C PRO A 9 -43.93 -16.34 -2.49
N SER A 10 -44.13 -17.04 -3.61
CA SER A 10 -43.06 -17.42 -4.54
C SER A 10 -42.37 -16.20 -5.18
N SER A 11 -43.13 -15.16 -5.53
CA SER A 11 -42.54 -13.95 -6.10
C SER A 11 -41.78 -13.13 -5.05
N LYS A 12 -42.21 -13.16 -3.78
CA LYS A 12 -41.45 -12.55 -2.68
C LYS A 12 -40.12 -13.26 -2.45
N MET A 13 -40.10 -14.59 -2.53
CA MET A 13 -38.88 -15.39 -2.40
C MET A 13 -37.92 -15.14 -3.57
N ALA A 14 -38.43 -15.11 -4.81
CA ALA A 14 -37.62 -14.76 -5.98
C ALA A 14 -36.99 -13.36 -5.88
N ASN A 15 -37.76 -12.37 -5.41
CA ASN A 15 -37.25 -11.02 -5.17
C ASN A 15 -36.21 -10.95 -4.05
N TYR A 16 -36.38 -11.74 -2.98
CA TYR A 16 -35.41 -11.84 -1.89
C TYR A 16 -34.10 -12.46 -2.38
N LEU A 17 -34.17 -13.54 -3.14
CA LEU A 17 -33.00 -14.21 -3.71
C LEU A 17 -32.27 -13.29 -4.70
N MET A 18 -33.00 -12.57 -5.56
CA MET A 18 -32.42 -11.59 -6.49
C MET A 18 -31.70 -10.44 -5.75
N ARG A 19 -32.33 -9.87 -4.71
CA ARG A 19 -31.71 -8.83 -3.88
C ARG A 19 -30.46 -9.32 -3.17
N ARG A 20 -30.48 -10.56 -2.67
CA ARG A 20 -29.35 -11.18 -1.96
C ARG A 20 -28.20 -11.51 -2.92
N ALA A 21 -28.51 -11.96 -4.14
CA ALA A 21 -27.52 -12.17 -5.19
C ALA A 21 -26.83 -10.86 -5.61
N LEU A 22 -27.60 -9.77 -5.77
CA LEU A 22 -27.05 -8.44 -6.07
C LEU A 22 -26.14 -7.92 -4.95
N ILE A 23 -26.53 -8.07 -3.68
CA ILE A 23 -25.70 -7.67 -2.53
C ILE A 23 -24.41 -8.48 -2.49
N ASN A 24 -24.47 -9.79 -2.75
CA ASN A 24 -23.29 -10.65 -2.77
C ASN A 24 -22.36 -10.34 -3.95
N ALA A 25 -22.90 -9.96 -5.12
CA ALA A 25 -22.11 -9.56 -6.29
C ALA A 25 -21.37 -8.24 -6.07
N ILE A 26 -21.95 -7.30 -5.31
CA ILE A 26 -21.32 -6.02 -4.95
C ILE A 26 -20.34 -6.18 -3.78
N ARG A 27 -20.52 -7.21 -2.95
CA ARG A 27 -19.66 -7.48 -1.79
C ARG A 27 -18.31 -8.05 -2.23
N VAL A 28 -17.42 -7.14 -2.62
CA VAL A 28 -16.00 -7.42 -2.76
C VAL A 28 -15.49 -8.05 -1.45
N PRO A 29 -14.77 -9.18 -1.51
CA PRO A 29 -14.23 -9.82 -0.31
C PRO A 29 -13.31 -8.84 0.41
N VAL A 30 -13.31 -8.88 1.74
CA VAL A 30 -12.53 -7.94 2.59
C VAL A 30 -11.05 -7.92 2.19
N CYS A 31 -10.51 -9.05 1.71
CA CYS A 31 -9.14 -9.16 1.21
C CYS A 31 -8.89 -8.47 -0.14
N ALA A 32 -9.90 -8.26 -0.99
CA ALA A 32 -9.75 -7.50 -2.25
C ALA A 32 -9.64 -5.98 -2.02
N ARG A 33 -9.95 -5.49 -0.82
CA ARG A 33 -9.76 -4.07 -0.45
C ARG A 33 -8.33 -3.76 0.00
N ALA A 34 -7.46 -4.77 0.11
CA ALA A 34 -6.11 -4.62 0.65
C ALA A 34 -5.06 -4.13 -0.38
N GLY A 35 -5.46 -3.76 -1.60
CA GLY A 35 -4.52 -3.34 -2.64
C GLY A 35 -4.93 -2.04 -3.30
N SER A 36 -4.34 -0.92 -2.89
CA SER A 36 -4.14 0.20 -3.83
C SER A 36 -3.07 1.21 -3.44
N THR A 37 -2.71 1.36 -2.16
CA THR A 37 -1.73 2.42 -1.78
C THR A 37 -0.49 1.94 -1.03
N GLY A 38 -0.57 0.92 -0.17
CA GLY A 38 0.59 0.50 0.62
C GLY A 38 1.64 -0.32 -0.15
N ASN A 39 1.24 -1.11 -1.15
CA ASN A 39 2.12 -2.13 -1.74
C ASN A 39 2.92 -1.64 -2.96
N THR A 40 2.46 -0.59 -3.64
CA THR A 40 3.14 -0.05 -4.83
C THR A 40 4.36 0.79 -4.47
N GLU A 41 4.33 1.46 -3.33
CA GLU A 41 5.44 2.27 -2.84
C GLU A 41 6.54 1.40 -2.26
N LEU A 42 6.18 0.35 -1.51
CA LEU A 42 7.15 -0.63 -1.01
C LEU A 42 7.87 -1.37 -2.13
N ALA A 43 7.15 -1.74 -3.19
CA ALA A 43 7.75 -2.39 -4.36
C ALA A 43 8.77 -1.49 -5.10
N LYS A 44 8.66 -0.16 -4.99
CA LYS A 44 9.59 0.78 -5.63
C LYS A 44 10.91 0.97 -4.86
N ILE A 45 10.96 0.57 -3.59
CA ILE A 45 12.13 0.77 -2.73
C ILE A 45 13.26 -0.18 -3.13
N GLY A 46 12.92 -1.42 -3.51
CA GLY A 46 13.92 -2.45 -3.79
C GLY A 46 14.76 -2.76 -2.56
N ASP A 47 16.08 -2.87 -2.75
CA ASP A 47 17.06 -3.24 -1.72
C ASP A 47 17.68 -2.04 -0.99
N ARG A 48 17.00 -0.88 -1.01
CA ARG A 48 17.50 0.33 -0.33
C ARG A 48 17.37 0.21 1.18
N GLU A 49 18.41 0.62 1.88
CA GLU A 49 18.42 0.69 3.34
C GLU A 49 17.39 1.70 3.87
N TRP A 50 16.63 1.26 4.88
CA TRP A 50 15.77 2.11 5.68
C TRP A 50 16.60 2.89 6.71
N VAL A 51 16.54 4.21 6.66
CA VAL A 51 17.35 5.12 7.50
C VAL A 51 16.53 5.71 8.65
N GLY A 52 15.22 5.94 8.46
CA GLY A 52 14.41 6.60 9.47
C GLY A 52 12.95 6.75 9.06
N TYR A 53 12.18 7.50 9.86
CA TYR A 53 10.77 7.74 9.56
C TYR A 53 10.62 8.78 8.45
N GLY A 54 9.80 8.49 7.44
CA GLY A 54 9.49 9.46 6.39
C GLY A 54 8.49 10.52 6.81
N PHE A 55 8.45 11.60 6.04
CA PHE A 55 7.53 12.72 6.25
C PHE A 55 6.06 12.29 6.38
N ASN A 56 5.63 11.25 5.64
CA ASN A 56 4.28 10.70 5.68
C ASN A 56 4.15 9.41 6.51
N GLY A 57 5.17 9.05 7.30
CA GLY A 57 5.26 7.76 7.98
C GLY A 57 5.54 6.57 7.04
N GLN A 58 5.79 6.84 5.76
CA GLN A 58 6.13 5.86 4.74
C GLN A 58 7.61 5.96 4.35
N PRO A 59 8.25 4.84 3.95
CA PRO A 59 9.57 4.86 3.35
C PRO A 59 9.55 5.50 1.97
N ASN A 60 9.72 6.80 1.91
CA ASN A 60 9.89 7.47 0.63
C ASN A 60 11.14 8.33 0.63
N TYR A 61 11.77 8.39 -0.55
CA TYR A 61 12.87 9.26 -0.83
C TYR A 61 12.32 10.55 -1.43
N VAL A 62 12.61 11.70 -0.80
CA VAL A 62 12.22 13.01 -1.32
C VAL A 62 13.32 14.01 -0.99
N ASP A 63 13.87 14.68 -2.01
CA ASP A 63 14.81 15.79 -1.83
C ASP A 63 14.05 17.09 -1.58
N ARG A 64 13.75 17.36 -0.30
CA ARG A 64 13.06 18.60 0.12
C ARG A 64 13.95 19.39 1.10
N PRO A 65 14.10 20.71 0.93
CA PRO A 65 14.89 21.52 1.87
C PRO A 65 14.33 21.49 3.30
N ASP A 66 13.00 21.34 3.44
CA ASP A 66 12.32 21.23 4.74
C ASP A 66 12.52 19.87 5.43
N PHE A 67 13.04 18.87 4.70
CA PHE A 67 13.21 17.51 5.20
C PHE A 67 14.57 16.94 4.76
N PRO A 68 15.66 17.34 5.44
CA PRO A 68 17.03 17.03 5.00
C PRO A 68 17.41 15.55 5.15
N LEU A 69 16.67 14.77 5.93
CA LEU A 69 16.96 13.36 6.23
C LEU A 69 15.81 12.46 5.77
N PRO A 70 15.82 12.00 4.50
CA PRO A 70 14.78 11.13 3.97
C PRO A 70 14.72 9.76 4.68
N ALA A 71 13.59 9.07 4.54
CA ALA A 71 13.33 7.79 5.21
C ALA A 71 14.22 6.64 4.71
N ILE A 72 14.61 6.71 3.44
CA ILE A 72 15.38 5.68 2.73
C ILE A 72 16.58 6.33 2.04
N ARG A 73 17.59 5.53 1.72
CA ARG A 73 18.75 5.99 0.93
C ARG A 73 18.37 6.30 -0.51
N PHE A 74 19.19 7.12 -1.17
CA PHE A 74 19.02 7.48 -2.58
C PHE A 74 19.16 6.29 -3.54
N ARG A 75 20.15 5.42 -3.28
CA ARG A 75 20.48 4.27 -4.14
C ARG A 75 20.47 2.97 -3.34
N GLU A 76 20.30 1.88 -4.07
CA GLU A 76 20.43 0.51 -3.57
C GLU A 76 21.87 0.19 -3.18
N ASP A 77 22.04 -0.75 -2.25
CA ASP A 77 23.36 -1.14 -1.75
C ASP A 77 24.07 -2.09 -2.72
N THR A 78 24.72 -1.51 -3.72
CA THR A 78 25.71 -2.21 -4.58
C THR A 78 26.95 -2.62 -3.77
N PRO A 79 27.71 -3.65 -4.20
CA PRO A 79 28.90 -4.11 -3.47
C PRO A 79 29.94 -3.00 -3.25
N ASP A 80 30.09 -2.09 -4.22
CA ASP A 80 31.00 -0.94 -4.12
C ASP A 80 30.55 0.04 -3.03
N ILE A 81 29.25 0.31 -2.94
CA ILE A 81 28.68 1.16 -1.89
C ILE A 81 28.90 0.50 -0.52
N LYS A 82 28.67 -0.82 -0.39
CA LYS A 82 28.91 -1.54 0.88
C LYS A 82 30.37 -1.43 1.34
N ALA A 83 31.33 -1.57 0.42
CA ALA A 83 32.75 -1.37 0.74
C ALA A 83 33.06 0.07 1.18
N LEU A 84 32.41 1.08 0.58
CA LEU A 84 32.52 2.47 1.02
C LEU A 84 31.92 2.68 2.42
N ARG A 85 30.76 2.09 2.73
CA ARG A 85 30.14 2.17 4.07
C ARG A 85 31.03 1.61 5.17
N GLU A 86 31.79 0.57 4.87
CA GLU A 86 32.77 0.02 5.82
C GLU A 86 33.93 0.99 6.05
N LYS A 87 34.40 1.67 5.01
CA LYS A 87 35.41 2.73 5.12
C LYS A 87 34.88 3.97 5.86
N GLU A 88 33.61 4.31 5.71
CA GLU A 88 32.95 5.43 6.41
C GLU A 88 32.97 5.28 7.95
N LYS A 89 33.04 4.05 8.47
CA LYS A 89 33.18 3.80 9.91
C LYS A 89 34.58 4.13 10.44
N GLY A 90 35.57 4.23 9.56
CA GLY A 90 36.96 4.52 9.88
C GLY A 90 37.31 6.01 9.86
N ASP A 91 38.60 6.31 9.73
CA ASP A 91 39.09 7.68 9.63
C ASP A 91 38.72 8.30 8.28
N TRP A 92 37.93 9.38 8.32
CA TRP A 92 37.42 10.04 7.12
C TRP A 92 38.51 10.70 6.28
N ARG A 93 39.70 10.94 6.86
CA ARG A 93 40.85 11.47 6.11
C ARG A 93 41.41 10.49 5.08
N LYS A 94 41.04 9.21 5.15
CA LYS A 94 41.49 8.13 4.27
C LYS A 94 40.44 7.75 3.21
N LEU A 95 39.31 8.45 3.15
CA LEU A 95 38.30 8.29 2.11
C LEU A 95 38.78 9.05 0.86
N THR A 96 39.26 8.30 -0.13
CA THR A 96 39.61 8.77 -1.48
C THR A 96 39.11 7.77 -2.50
#